data_AF-A0A662LEY5-F1
#
_entry.id   AF-A0A662LEY5-F1
#
_cell.length_a   1.000
_cell.length_b   1.000
_cell.length_c   1.000
_cell.angle_alpha   90.00
_cell.angle_beta   90.00
_cell.angle_gamma   90.00
#
_symmetry.space_group_name_H-M   'P 1'
#
loop_
_entity.id
_entity.type
_entity.pdbx_description
1 polymer ?
#
loop_
_entity_poly.entity_id
_entity_poly.type
_entity_poly.pdbx_seq_one_letter_code
_entity_poly.pdbx_strand_id
1 'polypeptide(L)'
;MLINGSKSKRDALGRLHIVKPSQEEHFVYPVLQTWVSYCHEFNKEASKYWGCLYTTRDGITPYVTPSPNPIDEGVTDKIGAYWPDMSTSEVVPFYLKKLGYSNAFSTNFSATMESLNRGAIMWFEGMHAAHVNSGIVGFWDPDANWTKIFYYLKDMPGIKRILEEKKINTEPNPWRGYEFGIWRQALFRWGIPFTDKDTQIFQTGSTADPDVIVMDKFLGWDWRTALHGDGVVIAILQQVATETKTGYDIDEALDNLHSCGINAGISCFIAATYLHLALIRHGSVFQIIDPWLTSWYCNFAVEMFARYLALGYTAGEAYEKAMRHVGICYLTKEWWWDICENVCYFGDPCLRVWSPAYAWEEPMAMEPGIIGMHVI
;
A
#
# COMPACT_ATOMS: atom_id res chain seq x y z
N MET A 1 -7.10 8.33 -20.19
CA MET A 1 -8.22 7.93 -19.31
C MET A 1 -7.78 6.70 -18.56
N LEU A 2 -8.01 6.62 -17.24
CA LEU A 2 -7.66 5.45 -16.43
C LEU A 2 -8.91 4.87 -15.77
N ILE A 3 -8.85 3.59 -15.38
CA ILE A 3 -9.92 2.96 -14.60
C ILE A 3 -9.69 3.33 -13.14
N ASN A 4 -10.54 4.21 -12.62
CA ASN A 4 -10.48 4.61 -11.23
C ASN A 4 -11.44 3.77 -10.41
N GLY A 5 -10.98 3.33 -9.25
CA GLY A 5 -11.75 2.51 -8.34
C GLY A 5 -12.90 3.27 -7.70
N SER A 6 -13.72 2.53 -6.97
CA SER A 6 -14.82 3.10 -6.21
C SER A 6 -14.35 3.77 -4.93
N LYS A 7 -15.01 4.87 -4.57
CA LYS A 7 -14.91 5.48 -3.25
C LYS A 7 -16.10 5.07 -2.41
N SER A 8 -15.84 4.67 -1.17
CA SER A 8 -16.86 4.32 -0.20
C SER A 8 -16.77 5.18 1.05
N LYS A 9 -17.84 5.19 1.84
CA LYS A 9 -17.85 5.61 3.24
C LYS A 9 -18.62 4.61 4.07
N ARG A 10 -18.27 4.48 5.34
CA ARG A 10 -19.13 3.75 6.29
C ARG A 10 -20.14 4.69 6.92
N ASP A 11 -21.35 4.19 7.17
CA ASP A 11 -22.32 4.89 8.01
C ASP A 11 -22.09 4.61 9.49
N ALA A 12 -22.88 5.26 10.36
CA ALA A 12 -22.82 5.07 11.82
C ALA A 12 -23.10 3.63 12.29
N LEU A 13 -23.60 2.76 11.40
CA LEU A 13 -23.83 1.34 11.66
C LEU A 13 -22.73 0.46 11.04
N GLY A 14 -21.63 1.06 10.54
CA GLY A 14 -20.51 0.35 9.93
C GLY A 14 -20.81 -0.25 8.55
N ARG A 15 -21.95 0.09 7.93
CA ARG A 15 -22.30 -0.40 6.59
C ARG A 15 -21.54 0.37 5.53
N LEU A 16 -20.96 -0.35 4.57
CA LEU A 16 -20.24 0.24 3.44
C LEU A 16 -21.23 0.84 2.43
N HIS A 17 -21.05 2.12 2.11
CA HIS A 17 -21.80 2.83 1.08
C HIS A 17 -20.85 3.31 0.00
N ILE A 18 -21.05 2.86 -1.23
CA ILE A 18 -20.30 3.36 -2.37
C ILE A 18 -20.82 4.77 -2.70
N VAL A 19 -19.99 5.78 -2.47
CA VAL A 19 -20.29 7.19 -2.76
C VAL A 19 -19.85 7.60 -4.15
N LYS A 20 -18.96 6.81 -4.76
CA LYS A 20 -18.51 6.95 -6.15
C LYS A 20 -18.20 5.56 -6.71
N PRO A 21 -18.86 5.12 -7.78
CA PRO A 21 -18.58 3.81 -8.37
C PRO A 21 -17.21 3.76 -9.05
N SER A 22 -16.66 2.57 -9.25
CA SER A 22 -15.50 2.36 -10.11
C SER A 22 -15.89 2.68 -11.56
N GLN A 23 -15.11 3.51 -12.24
CA GLN A 23 -15.39 3.95 -13.62
C GLN A 23 -14.15 4.53 -14.30
N GLU A 24 -14.22 4.71 -15.62
CA GLU A 24 -13.18 5.42 -16.35
C GLU A 24 -13.24 6.93 -16.06
N GLU A 25 -12.07 7.53 -15.83
CA GLU A 25 -11.94 8.96 -15.59
C GLU A 25 -10.73 9.55 -16.32
N HIS A 26 -10.80 10.85 -16.56
CA HIS A 26 -9.69 11.60 -17.14
C HIS A 26 -8.77 12.11 -16.03
N PHE A 27 -7.49 11.78 -16.11
CA PHE A 27 -6.45 12.22 -15.19
C PHE A 27 -5.38 12.96 -15.96
N VAL A 28 -4.88 14.04 -15.37
CA VAL A 28 -3.77 14.82 -15.93
C VAL A 28 -2.51 14.44 -15.15
N TYR A 29 -1.48 13.98 -15.86
CA TYR A 29 -0.23 13.48 -15.27
C TYR A 29 -0.51 12.41 -14.19
N PRO A 30 -1.17 11.30 -14.56
CA PRO A 30 -1.67 10.34 -13.60
C PRO A 30 -0.55 9.66 -12.83
N VAL A 31 -0.72 9.56 -11.51
CA VAL A 31 -0.01 8.60 -10.67
C VAL A 31 -1.02 7.56 -10.20
N LEU A 32 -0.73 6.29 -10.46
CA LEU A 32 -1.56 5.17 -10.05
C LEU A 32 -1.21 4.76 -8.62
N GLN A 33 -2.23 4.50 -7.81
CA GLN A 33 -2.09 4.09 -6.43
C GLN A 33 -2.85 2.80 -6.16
N THR A 34 -2.16 1.83 -5.57
CA THR A 34 -2.69 0.50 -5.27
C THR A 34 -2.46 0.18 -3.80
N TRP A 35 -3.48 0.42 -2.97
CA TRP A 35 -3.39 0.26 -1.52
C TRP A 35 -4.21 -0.94 -1.05
N VAL A 36 -3.56 -2.08 -0.83
CA VAL A 36 -4.18 -3.30 -0.31
C VAL A 36 -3.68 -3.57 1.10
N SER A 37 -2.37 -3.52 1.34
CA SER A 37 -1.75 -3.66 2.66
C SER A 37 -0.86 -2.46 2.96
N TYR A 38 -1.19 -1.68 3.99
CA TYR A 38 -0.51 -0.40 4.29
C TYR A 38 -0.81 0.10 5.70
N CYS A 39 -0.04 1.09 6.17
CA CYS A 39 -0.31 1.78 7.43
C CYS A 39 -1.29 2.94 7.29
N HIS A 40 -2.14 3.11 8.30
CA HIS A 40 -3.09 4.21 8.37
C HIS A 40 -3.18 4.83 9.77
N GLU A 41 -3.00 6.14 9.86
CA GLU A 41 -3.10 6.92 11.12
C GLU A 41 -2.39 6.26 12.32
N PHE A 42 -1.14 5.80 12.10
CA PHE A 42 -0.44 5.00 13.10
C PHE A 42 -0.20 5.75 14.41
N ASN A 43 0.45 6.92 14.40
CA ASN A 43 0.68 7.64 15.65
C ASN A 43 -0.58 8.31 16.19
N LYS A 44 -1.50 8.73 15.33
CA LYS A 44 -2.76 9.35 15.75
C LYS A 44 -3.69 8.36 16.43
N GLU A 45 -3.87 7.16 15.88
CA GLU A 45 -4.81 6.15 16.37
C GLU A 45 -4.11 4.91 16.92
N ALA A 46 -3.19 4.30 16.18
CA ALA A 46 -2.55 3.05 16.61
C ALA A 46 -1.76 3.14 17.90
N SER A 47 -1.15 4.30 18.17
CA SER A 47 -0.40 4.50 19.40
C SER A 47 -1.25 4.32 20.65
N LYS A 48 -2.57 4.57 20.56
CA LYS A 48 -3.54 4.34 21.65
C LYS A 48 -3.77 2.85 21.89
N TYR A 49 -3.73 2.04 20.83
CA TYR A 49 -3.81 0.59 20.92
C TYR A 49 -2.51 -0.03 21.47
N TRP A 50 -1.37 0.31 20.85
CA TRP A 50 -0.08 -0.23 21.22
C TRP A 50 0.41 0.27 22.59
N GLY A 51 0.01 1.49 22.96
CA GLY A 51 0.45 2.17 24.18
C GLY A 51 1.79 2.90 24.00
N CYS A 52 2.25 3.07 22.76
CA CYS A 52 3.49 3.75 22.42
C CYS A 52 3.38 4.45 21.06
N LEU A 53 4.08 5.57 20.94
CA LEU A 53 4.27 6.26 19.66
C LEU A 53 5.46 5.65 18.92
N TYR A 54 5.36 5.57 17.60
CA TYR A 54 6.53 5.37 16.74
C TYR A 54 7.29 6.69 16.64
N THR A 55 8.59 6.63 16.90
CA THR A 55 9.54 7.71 16.61
C THR A 55 10.52 7.15 15.58
N THR A 56 10.80 7.95 14.57
CA THR A 56 11.78 7.68 13.51
C THR A 56 13.20 7.72 14.06
N ARG A 57 14.15 7.18 13.27
CA ARG A 57 15.56 7.14 13.63
C ARG A 57 16.17 8.50 13.94
N ASP A 58 15.75 9.54 13.25
CA ASP A 58 16.25 10.90 13.41
C ASP A 58 15.47 11.72 14.46
N GLY A 59 14.64 11.04 15.28
CA GLY A 59 13.97 11.64 16.43
C GLY A 59 12.67 12.37 16.09
N ILE A 60 12.17 12.24 14.86
CA ILE A 60 10.86 12.76 14.48
C ILE A 60 9.80 11.77 14.94
N THR A 61 8.79 12.25 15.65
CA THR A 61 7.58 11.47 15.94
C THR A 61 6.50 11.92 14.95
N PRO A 62 6.20 11.12 13.90
CA PRO A 62 5.11 11.38 12.95
C PRO A 62 3.84 11.83 13.65
N TYR A 63 3.05 12.69 13.02
CA TYR A 63 1.86 13.36 13.60
C TYR A 63 2.14 14.35 14.76
N VAL A 64 3.18 14.14 15.57
CA VAL A 64 3.45 14.92 16.80
C VAL A 64 4.45 16.04 16.58
N THR A 65 5.56 15.77 15.90
CA THR A 65 6.66 16.72 15.73
C THR A 65 6.29 17.80 14.71
N PRO A 66 6.43 19.10 15.04
CA PRO A 66 6.29 20.18 14.05
C PRO A 66 7.28 20.02 12.90
N SER A 67 6.83 20.30 11.69
CA SER A 67 7.70 20.28 10.52
C SER A 67 8.31 21.65 10.26
N PRO A 68 9.60 21.72 9.87
CA PRO A 68 10.20 22.98 9.42
C PRO A 68 9.73 23.42 8.02
N ASN A 69 9.03 22.56 7.27
CA ASN A 69 8.65 22.82 5.89
C ASN A 69 7.15 23.16 5.75
N PRO A 70 6.80 24.34 5.21
CA PRO A 70 5.40 24.72 4.96
C PRO A 70 4.64 23.77 4.02
N ILE A 71 5.36 22.98 3.20
CA ILE A 71 4.75 21.96 2.34
C ILE A 71 3.99 20.89 3.15
N ASP A 72 4.22 20.78 4.45
CA ASP A 72 3.52 19.84 5.31
C ASP A 72 2.24 20.43 5.92
N GLU A 73 1.96 21.71 5.71
CA GLU A 73 0.71 22.32 6.16
C GLU A 73 -0.49 21.68 5.45
N GLY A 74 -1.44 21.21 6.25
CA GLY A 74 -2.66 20.52 5.82
C GLY A 74 -2.51 19.01 5.59
N VAL A 75 -1.34 18.41 5.83
CA VAL A 75 -1.17 16.95 5.72
C VAL A 75 -1.74 16.20 6.94
N THR A 76 -1.90 16.92 8.06
CA THR A 76 -2.54 16.43 9.28
C THR A 76 -3.73 17.32 9.64
N ASP A 77 -4.51 16.93 10.65
CA ASP A 77 -5.60 17.72 11.22
C ASP A 77 -5.11 18.85 12.16
N LYS A 78 -3.80 18.95 12.41
CA LYS A 78 -3.21 19.97 13.28
C LYS A 78 -3.05 21.31 12.56
N ILE A 79 -3.19 22.39 13.33
CA ILE A 79 -2.95 23.76 12.84
C ILE A 79 -1.44 23.99 12.69
N GLY A 80 -1.00 24.28 11.47
CA GLY A 80 0.40 24.52 11.11
C GLY A 80 1.07 23.33 10.42
N ALA A 81 2.36 23.46 10.14
CA ALA A 81 3.14 22.39 9.51
C ALA A 81 3.60 21.35 10.54
N TYR A 82 3.20 20.10 10.36
CA TYR A 82 3.61 18.94 11.16
C TYR A 82 4.11 17.84 10.24
N TRP A 83 5.05 17.03 10.71
CA TRP A 83 5.39 15.82 9.97
C TRP A 83 4.15 14.93 9.84
N PRO A 84 3.87 14.38 8.65
CA PRO A 84 2.68 13.56 8.43
C PRO A 84 2.70 12.35 9.35
N ASP A 85 1.51 11.82 9.64
CA ASP A 85 1.41 10.50 10.27
C ASP A 85 1.75 9.40 9.25
N MET A 86 2.04 8.18 9.72
CA MET A 86 2.12 7.01 8.82
C MET A 86 0.71 6.65 8.37
N SER A 87 0.35 7.13 7.18
CA SER A 87 -0.95 7.03 6.55
C SER A 87 -0.81 7.08 5.04
N THR A 88 -0.23 6.03 4.46
CA THR A 88 0.36 6.09 3.11
C THR A 88 -0.69 6.43 2.06
N SER A 89 -1.90 5.91 2.25
CA SER A 89 -3.03 6.15 1.36
C SER A 89 -3.55 7.59 1.36
N GLU A 90 -3.20 8.41 2.35
CA GLU A 90 -3.53 9.85 2.43
C GLU A 90 -2.31 10.73 2.11
N VAL A 91 -1.15 10.36 2.63
CA VAL A 91 0.05 11.19 2.63
C VAL A 91 0.73 11.19 1.26
N VAL A 92 0.85 10.03 0.60
CA VAL A 92 1.36 9.94 -0.77
C VAL A 92 0.53 10.79 -1.74
N PRO A 93 -0.81 10.62 -1.87
CA PRO A 93 -1.60 11.47 -2.77
C PRO A 93 -1.54 12.95 -2.42
N PHE A 94 -1.42 13.30 -1.14
CA PHE A 94 -1.29 14.69 -0.70
C PHE A 94 -0.06 15.37 -1.31
N TYR A 95 1.13 14.77 -1.19
CA TYR A 95 2.35 15.36 -1.74
C TYR A 95 2.41 15.31 -3.26
N LEU A 96 1.92 14.22 -3.87
CA LEU A 96 1.84 14.10 -5.33
C LEU A 96 0.91 15.17 -5.92
N LYS A 97 -0.18 15.53 -5.23
CA LYS A 97 -1.05 16.63 -5.65
C LYS A 97 -0.32 17.97 -5.61
N LYS A 98 0.59 18.20 -4.66
CA LYS A 98 1.41 19.42 -4.58
C LYS A 98 2.40 19.54 -5.74
N LEU A 99 2.79 18.41 -6.35
CA LEU A 99 3.56 18.37 -7.59
C LEU A 99 2.75 18.67 -8.85
N GLY A 100 1.41 18.68 -8.76
CA GLY A 100 0.50 18.88 -9.89
C GLY A 100 0.02 17.57 -10.54
N TYR A 101 0.28 16.42 -9.93
CA TYR A 101 -0.24 15.14 -10.43
C TYR A 101 -1.71 14.92 -10.06
N SER A 102 -2.41 14.16 -10.90
CA SER A 102 -3.70 13.59 -10.55
C SER A 102 -3.53 12.17 -10.03
N ASN A 103 -4.20 11.82 -8.92
CA ASN A 103 -4.09 10.49 -8.33
C ASN A 103 -5.26 9.61 -8.80
N ALA A 104 -4.94 8.50 -9.48
CA ALA A 104 -5.87 7.44 -9.81
C ALA A 104 -5.66 6.28 -8.83
N PHE A 105 -6.74 5.61 -8.44
CA PHE A 105 -6.67 4.52 -7.47
C PHE A 105 -7.23 3.25 -8.08
N SER A 106 -6.51 2.14 -7.97
CA SER A 106 -7.02 0.82 -8.36
C SER A 106 -6.34 -0.25 -7.53
N THR A 107 -7.12 -1.21 -7.06
CA THR A 107 -6.64 -2.32 -6.24
C THR A 107 -6.85 -3.67 -6.92
N ASN A 108 -7.71 -3.73 -7.93
CA ASN A 108 -7.92 -4.92 -8.73
C ASN A 108 -6.82 -5.09 -9.78
N PHE A 109 -6.43 -6.34 -10.04
CA PHE A 109 -5.39 -6.68 -10.99
C PHE A 109 -5.66 -6.11 -12.39
N SER A 110 -6.79 -6.47 -13.01
CA SER A 110 -7.08 -6.09 -14.40
C SER A 110 -7.16 -4.58 -14.59
N ALA A 111 -7.82 -3.87 -13.67
CA ALA A 111 -7.92 -2.41 -13.72
C ALA A 111 -6.57 -1.72 -13.49
N THR A 112 -5.71 -2.29 -12.64
CA THR A 112 -4.36 -1.76 -12.38
C THR A 112 -3.49 -1.94 -13.62
N MET A 113 -3.40 -3.15 -14.18
CA MET A 113 -2.57 -3.44 -15.38
C MET A 113 -3.03 -2.61 -16.57
N GLU A 114 -4.34 -2.55 -16.83
CA GLU A 114 -4.90 -1.71 -17.89
C GLU A 114 -4.56 -0.23 -17.70
N SER A 115 -4.62 0.28 -16.46
CA SER A 115 -4.28 1.67 -16.18
C SER A 115 -2.78 1.95 -16.36
N LEU A 116 -1.91 0.99 -16.02
CA LEU A 116 -0.48 1.09 -16.29
C LEU A 116 -0.19 1.12 -17.79
N ASN A 117 -0.81 0.23 -18.57
CA ASN A 117 -0.68 0.17 -20.03
C ASN A 117 -1.17 1.44 -20.73
N ARG A 118 -2.16 2.14 -20.14
CA ARG A 118 -2.69 3.42 -20.63
C ARG A 118 -1.82 4.63 -20.28
N GLY A 119 -0.76 4.43 -19.50
CA GLY A 119 0.22 5.45 -19.13
C GLY A 119 -0.05 6.09 -17.77
N ALA A 120 0.74 5.67 -16.78
CA ALA A 120 0.89 6.33 -15.49
C ALA A 120 2.36 6.78 -15.31
N ILE A 121 2.59 7.98 -14.80
CA ILE A 121 3.95 8.52 -14.58
C ILE A 121 4.65 7.75 -13.47
N MET A 122 3.90 7.42 -12.42
CA MET A 122 4.36 6.58 -11.33
C MET A 122 3.26 5.60 -10.91
N TRP A 123 3.70 4.50 -10.33
CA TRP A 123 2.86 3.54 -9.65
C TRP A 123 3.37 3.37 -8.22
N PHE A 124 2.52 3.76 -7.27
CA PHE A 124 2.73 3.48 -5.86
C PHE A 124 1.87 2.30 -5.47
N GLU A 125 2.47 1.30 -4.84
CA GLU A 125 1.74 0.13 -4.38
C GLU A 125 2.13 -0.29 -2.97
N GLY A 126 1.12 -0.76 -2.26
CA GLY A 126 1.25 -1.45 -0.99
C GLY A 126 0.39 -2.69 -0.96
N MET A 127 1.04 -3.84 -1.09
CA MET A 127 0.42 -5.15 -1.14
C MET A 127 1.33 -6.15 -0.41
N HIS A 128 0.80 -7.29 0.06
CA HIS A 128 1.74 -8.35 0.43
C HIS A 128 2.30 -9.01 -0.82
N ALA A 129 3.58 -9.32 -0.71
CA ALA A 129 4.34 -9.98 -1.74
C ALA A 129 5.27 -11.04 -1.14
N ALA A 130 5.77 -11.93 -1.99
CA ALA A 130 6.74 -12.94 -1.61
C ALA A 130 7.61 -13.33 -2.83
N HIS A 131 8.78 -13.91 -2.59
CA HIS A 131 9.72 -14.29 -3.65
C HIS A 131 9.33 -15.58 -4.42
N VAL A 132 8.34 -16.34 -3.93
CA VAL A 132 7.95 -17.61 -4.54
C VAL A 132 7.33 -17.40 -5.93
N ASN A 133 7.32 -18.45 -6.77
CA ASN A 133 6.72 -18.43 -8.11
C ASN A 133 7.14 -17.23 -8.97
N SER A 134 8.41 -16.86 -8.89
CA SER A 134 9.02 -15.75 -9.66
C SER A 134 8.60 -14.35 -9.20
N GLY A 135 8.25 -14.23 -7.92
CA GLY A 135 7.69 -13.02 -7.32
C GLY A 135 6.17 -13.08 -7.39
N ILE A 136 5.51 -12.86 -6.26
CA ILE A 136 4.04 -12.79 -6.18
C ILE A 136 3.61 -11.52 -5.48
N VAL A 137 2.43 -11.02 -5.85
CA VAL A 137 1.77 -9.88 -5.23
C VAL A 137 0.27 -10.16 -5.08
N GLY A 138 -0.32 -9.80 -3.94
CA GLY A 138 -1.74 -9.98 -3.65
C GLY A 138 -2.59 -8.79 -4.08
N PHE A 139 -3.31 -8.92 -5.20
CA PHE A 139 -4.27 -7.91 -5.67
C PHE A 139 -5.64 -8.09 -5.05
N TRP A 140 -6.40 -7.01 -4.89
CA TRP A 140 -7.77 -7.10 -4.40
C TRP A 140 -8.67 -7.88 -5.36
N ASP A 141 -9.33 -8.90 -4.84
CA ASP A 141 -10.35 -9.66 -5.56
C ASP A 141 -11.46 -10.11 -4.58
N PRO A 142 -12.70 -9.60 -4.72
CA PRO A 142 -13.81 -10.03 -3.89
C PRO A 142 -14.15 -11.52 -4.05
N ASP A 143 -13.78 -12.12 -5.19
CA ASP A 143 -13.98 -13.51 -5.55
C ASP A 143 -12.71 -14.36 -5.33
N ALA A 144 -11.66 -13.79 -4.73
CA ALA A 144 -10.39 -14.47 -4.42
C ALA A 144 -10.67 -15.83 -3.77
N ASN A 145 -9.88 -16.86 -4.10
CA ASN A 145 -10.22 -18.24 -3.77
C ASN A 145 -10.08 -18.55 -2.26
N TRP A 146 -11.11 -18.16 -1.49
CA TRP A 146 -11.40 -18.39 -0.07
C TRP A 146 -11.21 -19.84 0.42
N THR A 147 -10.96 -20.79 -0.49
CA THR A 147 -11.14 -22.21 -0.27
C THR A 147 -10.05 -22.84 0.58
N LYS A 148 -8.74 -22.63 0.41
CA LYS A 148 -7.79 -23.59 1.04
C LYS A 148 -7.86 -23.70 2.57
N ILE A 149 -7.97 -22.59 3.31
CA ILE A 149 -8.08 -22.62 4.78
C ILE A 149 -9.46 -23.09 5.26
N PHE A 150 -10.55 -22.67 4.63
CA PHE A 150 -11.90 -23.10 5.00
C PHE A 150 -12.30 -24.45 4.40
N TYR A 151 -11.59 -24.96 3.39
CA TYR A 151 -11.77 -26.31 2.87
C TYR A 151 -11.35 -27.35 3.92
N TYR A 152 -10.39 -27.01 4.78
CA TYR A 152 -10.09 -27.79 5.98
C TYR A 152 -11.15 -27.65 7.09
N LEU A 153 -12.00 -26.62 7.02
CA LEU A 153 -13.07 -26.33 7.99
C LEU A 153 -14.48 -26.57 7.41
N LYS A 154 -14.60 -27.10 6.19
CA LYS A 154 -15.87 -27.24 5.44
C LYS A 154 -16.87 -28.17 6.12
N ASP A 155 -16.34 -29.08 6.93
CA ASP A 155 -17.10 -30.09 7.66
C ASP A 155 -17.59 -29.57 9.03
N MET A 156 -17.26 -28.32 9.41
CA MET A 156 -17.87 -27.68 10.57
C MET A 156 -19.32 -27.22 10.27
N PRO A 157 -20.27 -27.45 11.20
CA PRO A 157 -21.66 -27.03 11.01
C PRO A 157 -21.78 -25.53 10.75
N GLY A 158 -22.45 -25.14 9.65
CA GLY A 158 -22.71 -23.74 9.30
C GLY A 158 -21.68 -23.11 8.35
N ILE A 159 -20.43 -23.59 8.30
CA ILE A 159 -19.37 -23.02 7.45
C ILE A 159 -19.62 -23.27 5.96
N LYS A 160 -20.08 -24.48 5.60
CA LYS A 160 -20.39 -24.84 4.21
C LYS A 160 -21.40 -23.88 3.54
N ARG A 161 -22.47 -23.55 4.24
CA ARG A 161 -23.53 -22.67 3.73
C ARG A 161 -23.07 -21.20 3.63
N ILE A 162 -22.14 -20.77 4.49
CA ILE A 162 -21.54 -19.44 4.45
C ILE A 162 -20.61 -19.27 3.24
N LEU A 163 -19.84 -20.31 2.91
CA LEU A 163 -18.97 -20.36 1.72
C LEU A 163 -19.79 -20.35 0.42
N GLU A 164 -20.93 -21.04 0.39
CA GLU A 164 -21.77 -21.19 -0.81
C GLU A 164 -22.68 -19.98 -1.09
N GLU A 165 -23.14 -19.24 -0.08
CA GLU A 165 -24.21 -18.22 -0.24
C GLU A 165 -23.74 -16.76 -0.31
N LYS A 166 -22.50 -16.40 0.06
CA LYS A 166 -22.19 -14.98 0.36
C LYS A 166 -20.82 -14.48 -0.11
N LYS A 167 -20.67 -14.11 -1.38
CA LYS A 167 -19.57 -13.25 -1.90
C LYS A 167 -19.26 -12.14 -0.88
N ILE A 168 -18.06 -12.15 -0.32
CA ILE A 168 -17.80 -11.51 0.98
C ILE A 168 -17.62 -10.00 0.86
N ASN A 169 -17.07 -9.56 -0.26
CA ASN A 169 -17.03 -8.18 -0.71
C ASN A 169 -17.75 -8.10 -2.06
N THR A 170 -18.44 -6.99 -2.33
CA THR A 170 -19.22 -6.82 -3.58
C THR A 170 -18.58 -5.86 -4.57
N GLU A 171 -17.58 -5.10 -4.12
CA GLU A 171 -16.94 -4.07 -4.92
C GLU A 171 -15.61 -4.61 -5.48
N PRO A 172 -15.52 -4.79 -6.81
CA PRO A 172 -14.38 -5.43 -7.44
C PRO A 172 -13.14 -4.55 -7.48
N ASN A 173 -13.24 -3.22 -7.50
CA ASN A 173 -12.09 -2.35 -7.64
C ASN A 173 -12.22 -1.10 -6.76
N PRO A 174 -11.98 -1.21 -5.46
CA PRO A 174 -12.01 -0.05 -4.58
C PRO A 174 -10.74 0.81 -4.64
N TRP A 175 -10.84 2.06 -4.19
CA TRP A 175 -9.67 2.95 -4.02
C TRP A 175 -8.60 2.35 -3.11
N ARG A 176 -9.04 1.56 -2.13
CA ARG A 176 -8.23 0.89 -1.13
C ARG A 176 -8.90 -0.43 -0.79
N GLY A 177 -8.12 -1.46 -0.48
CA GLY A 177 -8.66 -2.75 -0.03
C GLY A 177 -9.66 -2.52 1.11
N TYR A 178 -10.82 -3.15 1.02
CA TYR A 178 -11.85 -3.01 2.05
C TYR A 178 -11.70 -4.04 3.17
N GLU A 179 -12.09 -3.63 4.37
CA GLU A 179 -12.34 -4.56 5.46
C GLU A 179 -13.75 -5.15 5.39
N PHE A 180 -13.94 -6.30 6.02
CA PHE A 180 -15.26 -6.95 6.17
C PHE A 180 -16.29 -6.03 6.82
N GLY A 181 -17.57 -6.14 6.46
CA GLY A 181 -18.66 -5.40 7.11
C GLY A 181 -19.08 -5.98 8.47
N ILE A 182 -19.65 -5.15 9.35
CA ILE A 182 -20.00 -5.46 10.76
C ILE A 182 -20.79 -6.77 10.95
N TRP A 183 -21.74 -7.08 10.07
CA TRP A 183 -22.57 -8.29 10.16
C TRP A 183 -21.79 -9.56 9.82
N ARG A 184 -20.77 -9.44 8.96
CA ARG A 184 -19.90 -10.55 8.57
C ARG A 184 -18.82 -10.77 9.64
N GLN A 185 -18.30 -9.68 10.21
CA GLN A 185 -17.45 -9.71 11.41
C GLN A 185 -18.15 -10.43 12.58
N ALA A 186 -19.45 -10.16 12.80
CA ALA A 186 -20.24 -10.82 13.85
C ALA A 186 -20.47 -12.33 13.62
N LEU A 187 -20.57 -12.78 12.36
CA LEU A 187 -20.83 -14.19 11.99
C LEU A 187 -19.63 -15.11 12.26
N PHE A 188 -18.43 -14.55 12.31
CA PHE A 188 -17.19 -15.29 12.53
C PHE A 188 -16.55 -15.01 13.89
N ARG A 189 -17.33 -14.44 14.81
CA ARG A 189 -17.04 -14.40 16.24
C ARG A 189 -17.52 -15.71 16.85
N TRP A 190 -16.60 -16.65 17.04
CA TRP A 190 -16.88 -17.90 17.75
C TRP A 190 -16.10 -17.86 19.07
N GLY A 191 -16.70 -18.22 20.20
CA GLY A 191 -15.88 -18.59 21.35
C GLY A 191 -15.32 -19.98 21.09
N ILE A 192 -14.01 -20.21 21.23
CA ILE A 192 -13.53 -21.60 21.35
C ILE A 192 -14.07 -22.11 22.68
N PRO A 193 -14.97 -23.11 22.69
CA PRO A 193 -15.37 -23.74 23.95
C PRO A 193 -14.08 -24.24 24.60
N PHE A 194 -13.89 -23.98 25.90
CA PHE A 194 -12.71 -24.37 26.70
C PHE A 194 -11.48 -23.45 26.64
N THR A 195 -11.57 -22.25 26.06
CA THR A 195 -10.58 -21.19 26.30
C THR A 195 -11.25 -19.90 26.73
N ASP A 196 -10.64 -19.13 27.63
CA ASP A 196 -11.10 -17.78 28.03
C ASP A 196 -10.89 -16.72 26.92
N LYS A 197 -10.70 -17.18 25.69
CA LYS A 197 -10.34 -16.39 24.52
C LYS A 197 -11.51 -16.44 23.54
N ASP A 198 -12.13 -15.29 23.28
CA ASP A 198 -12.97 -15.09 22.11
C ASP A 198 -12.10 -15.37 20.88
N THR A 199 -12.53 -16.17 19.90
CA THR A 199 -11.86 -16.22 18.60
C THR A 199 -12.57 -15.32 17.60
N GLN A 200 -11.84 -14.35 17.09
CA GLN A 200 -12.22 -13.61 15.90
C GLN A 200 -11.42 -14.17 14.72
N ILE A 201 -12.07 -14.97 13.87
CA ILE A 201 -11.48 -15.38 12.60
C ILE A 201 -11.40 -14.18 11.64
N PHE A 202 -12.28 -13.19 11.82
CA PHE A 202 -12.22 -11.89 11.16
C PHE A 202 -12.44 -10.78 12.19
N GLN A 203 -11.55 -9.79 12.16
CA GLN A 203 -11.45 -8.75 13.18
C GLN A 203 -12.33 -7.55 12.88
N THR A 204 -12.63 -6.79 13.93
CA THR A 204 -13.47 -5.60 13.93
C THR A 204 -12.76 -4.41 13.28
N GLY A 205 -13.36 -3.84 12.24
CA GLY A 205 -12.97 -2.53 11.71
C GLY A 205 -13.35 -1.38 12.65
N SER A 206 -12.48 -0.39 12.78
CA SER A 206 -12.56 0.68 13.79
C SER A 206 -13.35 1.93 13.34
N THR A 207 -14.56 1.75 12.81
CA THR A 207 -15.65 2.75 12.65
C THR A 207 -15.40 4.16 12.06
N ALA A 208 -14.26 4.48 11.45
CA ALA A 208 -14.07 5.71 10.68
C ALA A 208 -12.97 5.54 9.61
N ASP A 209 -13.36 5.87 8.37
CA ASP A 209 -12.60 5.76 7.11
C ASP A 209 -11.14 6.30 7.15
N PRO A 210 -10.13 5.48 6.79
CA PRO A 210 -10.10 4.01 6.78
C PRO A 210 -9.84 3.42 8.17
N ASP A 211 -10.61 2.37 8.41
CA ASP A 211 -10.55 1.52 9.59
C ASP A 211 -9.20 0.78 9.65
N VAL A 212 -8.72 0.55 10.88
CA VAL A 212 -7.42 -0.04 11.23
C VAL A 212 -7.61 -1.24 12.13
N ILE A 213 -6.73 -2.26 12.04
CA ILE A 213 -7.16 -3.61 12.38
C ILE A 213 -6.80 -4.23 13.73
N VAL A 214 -5.88 -3.77 14.53
CA VAL A 214 -5.47 -4.48 15.77
C VAL A 214 -4.76 -5.84 15.56
N MET A 215 -3.42 -5.91 15.67
CA MET A 215 -2.68 -7.17 15.80
C MET A 215 -2.45 -7.51 17.28
N ASP A 216 -2.62 -8.78 17.68
CA ASP A 216 -2.33 -9.20 19.04
C ASP A 216 -0.86 -8.93 19.35
N LYS A 217 -0.61 -8.42 20.56
CA LYS A 217 0.72 -8.04 21.03
C LYS A 217 1.71 -9.21 21.11
N PHE A 218 1.24 -10.46 21.00
CA PHE A 218 2.06 -11.67 21.17
C PHE A 218 2.07 -12.60 19.95
N LEU A 219 0.98 -12.70 19.19
CA LEU A 219 0.78 -13.71 18.14
C LEU A 219 0.60 -13.13 16.74
N GLY A 220 0.51 -11.80 16.60
CA GLY A 220 0.28 -11.15 15.30
C GLY A 220 -1.12 -11.38 14.71
N TRP A 221 -2.08 -11.75 15.56
CA TRP A 221 -3.48 -11.94 15.21
C TRP A 221 -4.34 -11.57 16.43
N ASP A 222 -5.01 -10.40 16.42
CA ASP A 222 -5.85 -10.03 17.57
C ASP A 222 -7.16 -10.83 17.60
N TRP A 223 -7.41 -11.39 18.75
CA TRP A 223 -8.60 -12.15 19.08
C TRP A 223 -9.57 -11.30 19.92
N ARG A 224 -9.22 -10.04 20.22
CA ARG A 224 -9.98 -9.09 21.01
C ARG A 224 -10.39 -7.87 20.19
N THR A 225 -11.58 -7.37 20.48
CA THR A 225 -12.02 -6.05 20.01
C THR A 225 -11.27 -4.96 20.76
N ALA A 226 -10.60 -4.05 20.05
CA ALA A 226 -10.06 -2.83 20.65
C ALA A 226 -10.91 -1.60 20.28
N LEU A 227 -10.85 -0.57 21.14
CA LEU A 227 -11.51 0.73 20.91
C LEU A 227 -10.79 1.60 19.87
N HIS A 228 -9.53 1.29 19.58
CA HIS A 228 -8.67 1.94 18.59
C HIS A 228 -8.01 0.84 17.76
N GLY A 229 -7.85 1.01 16.44
CA GLY A 229 -7.11 0.04 15.64
C GLY A 229 -5.59 0.14 15.81
N ASP A 230 -4.84 -0.81 15.24
CA ASP A 230 -3.37 -0.88 15.31
C ASP A 230 -2.63 -0.12 14.21
N GLY A 231 -3.35 0.61 13.37
CA GLY A 231 -2.76 1.37 12.28
C GLY A 231 -2.32 0.56 11.08
N VAL A 232 -2.73 -0.72 10.96
CA VAL A 232 -2.41 -1.57 9.81
C VAL A 232 -3.68 -2.02 9.11
N VAL A 233 -3.71 -1.85 7.80
CA VAL A 233 -4.77 -2.30 6.91
C VAL A 233 -4.30 -3.59 6.23
N ILE A 234 -5.07 -4.67 6.38
CA ILE A 234 -4.87 -6.00 5.77
C ILE A 234 -3.43 -6.50 5.94
N ALA A 235 -3.13 -7.11 7.09
CA ALA A 235 -1.88 -7.82 7.35
C ALA A 235 -1.81 -9.17 6.60
N ILE A 236 -0.65 -9.85 6.67
CA ILE A 236 -0.34 -10.99 5.78
C ILE A 236 -1.33 -12.16 5.95
N LEU A 237 -1.77 -12.40 7.19
CA LEU A 237 -2.75 -13.44 7.50
C LEU A 237 -4.19 -13.03 7.14
N GLN A 238 -4.41 -11.76 6.79
CA GLN A 238 -5.71 -11.14 6.49
C GLN A 238 -5.92 -10.91 4.99
N GLN A 239 -5.00 -11.37 4.13
CA GLN A 239 -5.10 -11.41 2.67
C GLN A 239 -6.15 -12.40 2.14
N VAL A 240 -7.29 -12.49 2.83
CA VAL A 240 -8.40 -13.40 2.50
C VAL A 240 -9.26 -12.89 1.34
N ALA A 241 -9.14 -11.61 0.99
CA ALA A 241 -9.84 -10.96 -0.13
C ALA A 241 -8.85 -10.51 -1.23
N THR A 242 -7.71 -11.19 -1.33
CA THR A 242 -6.72 -10.92 -2.37
C THR A 242 -6.43 -12.15 -3.20
N GLU A 243 -6.33 -11.96 -4.50
CA GLU A 243 -5.84 -12.98 -5.43
C GLU A 243 -4.34 -12.80 -5.64
N THR A 244 -3.59 -13.90 -5.49
CA THR A 244 -2.15 -13.91 -5.76
C THR A 244 -1.89 -13.90 -7.26
N LYS A 245 -1.12 -12.92 -7.73
CA LYS A 245 -0.60 -12.84 -9.09
C LYS A 245 0.91 -12.97 -9.07
N THR A 246 1.46 -13.72 -10.02
CA THR A 246 2.88 -13.98 -10.18
C THR A 246 3.54 -12.93 -11.08
N GLY A 247 4.87 -12.91 -11.09
CA GLY A 247 5.64 -12.14 -12.06
C GLY A 247 5.31 -12.51 -13.51
N TYR A 248 4.92 -13.76 -13.79
CA TYR A 248 4.48 -14.16 -15.12
C TYR A 248 3.10 -13.59 -15.48
N ASP A 249 2.16 -13.57 -14.54
CA ASP A 249 0.83 -12.99 -14.77
C ASP A 249 0.94 -11.48 -15.06
N ILE A 250 1.83 -10.78 -14.36
CA ILE A 250 2.10 -9.35 -14.57
C ILE A 250 2.81 -9.11 -15.90
N ASP A 251 3.82 -9.91 -16.25
CA ASP A 251 4.53 -9.85 -17.55
C ASP A 251 3.59 -10.11 -18.74
N GLU A 252 2.63 -11.03 -18.59
CA GLU A 252 1.62 -11.30 -19.63
C GLU A 252 0.58 -10.16 -19.76
N ALA A 253 0.22 -9.51 -18.66
CA ALA A 253 -0.80 -8.47 -18.64
C ALA A 253 -0.27 -7.07 -19.00
N LEU A 254 1.03 -6.84 -18.89
CA LEU A 254 1.65 -5.56 -19.25
C LEU A 254 2.03 -5.53 -20.73
N ASP A 255 1.66 -4.43 -21.39
CA ASP A 255 2.13 -4.10 -22.73
C ASP A 255 3.36 -3.19 -22.61
N ASN A 256 3.17 -2.00 -22.03
CA ASN A 256 4.20 -0.98 -21.87
C ASN A 256 3.85 -0.05 -20.70
N LEU A 257 4.83 0.22 -19.84
CA LEU A 257 4.73 1.12 -18.70
C LEU A 257 5.03 2.58 -19.06
N HIS A 258 5.46 2.87 -20.29
CA HIS A 258 5.68 4.24 -20.78
C HIS A 258 6.61 5.07 -19.88
N SER A 259 7.74 4.50 -19.47
CA SER A 259 8.69 5.14 -18.57
C SER A 259 8.14 5.41 -17.16
N CYS A 260 7.30 4.52 -16.63
CA CYS A 260 6.73 4.63 -15.29
C CYS A 260 7.81 4.48 -14.19
N GLY A 261 7.74 5.29 -13.14
CA GLY A 261 8.46 5.06 -11.89
C GLY A 261 7.68 4.16 -10.93
N ILE A 262 8.30 3.16 -10.33
CA ILE A 262 7.62 2.22 -9.43
C ILE A 262 8.10 2.43 -8.00
N ASN A 263 7.16 2.58 -7.08
CA ASN A 263 7.43 2.55 -5.65
C ASN A 263 6.54 1.49 -4.99
N ALA A 264 7.16 0.36 -4.70
CA ALA A 264 6.60 -0.82 -4.07
C ALA A 264 7.37 -1.11 -2.76
N GLY A 265 7.88 -0.06 -2.12
CA GLY A 265 8.79 -0.15 -0.97
C GLY A 265 8.17 -0.66 0.33
N ILE A 266 6.91 -1.07 0.31
CA ILE A 266 6.21 -1.70 1.44
C ILE A 266 5.79 -3.15 1.13
N SER A 267 6.11 -3.62 -0.07
CA SER A 267 5.82 -4.97 -0.55
C SER A 267 7.09 -5.82 -0.52
N CYS A 268 7.07 -6.88 0.30
CA CYS A 268 8.24 -7.71 0.56
C CYS A 268 8.70 -8.50 -0.68
N PHE A 269 10.00 -8.75 -0.77
CA PHE A 269 10.58 -9.76 -1.66
C PHE A 269 10.26 -9.61 -3.16
N ILE A 270 10.00 -8.41 -3.64
CA ILE A 270 9.83 -8.16 -5.08
C ILE A 270 11.19 -8.18 -5.78
N ALA A 271 12.23 -7.63 -5.14
CA ALA A 271 13.56 -7.57 -5.74
C ALA A 271 14.17 -8.98 -5.87
N ALA A 272 15.10 -9.11 -6.82
CA ALA A 272 15.71 -10.38 -7.23
C ALA A 272 14.74 -11.48 -7.72
N THR A 273 13.51 -11.13 -8.10
CA THR A 273 12.54 -12.05 -8.71
C THR A 273 12.34 -11.76 -10.21
N TYR A 274 11.57 -12.61 -10.91
CA TYR A 274 11.18 -12.33 -12.30
C TYR A 274 10.26 -11.10 -12.38
N LEU A 275 9.41 -10.88 -11.39
CA LEU A 275 8.55 -9.68 -11.32
C LEU A 275 9.37 -8.38 -11.43
N HIS A 276 10.48 -8.27 -10.70
CA HIS A 276 11.40 -7.14 -10.83
C HIS A 276 11.84 -6.94 -12.30
N LEU A 277 12.27 -8.02 -12.95
CA LEU A 277 12.73 -7.98 -14.34
C LEU A 277 11.61 -7.67 -15.33
N ALA A 278 10.40 -8.20 -15.13
CA ALA A 278 9.23 -7.94 -15.96
C ALA A 278 8.93 -6.43 -15.97
N LEU A 279 8.87 -5.82 -14.80
CA LEU A 279 8.64 -4.38 -14.67
C LEU A 279 9.72 -3.54 -15.39
N ILE A 280 11.00 -3.95 -15.35
CA ILE A 280 12.06 -3.31 -16.14
C ILE A 280 11.81 -3.48 -17.64
N ARG A 281 11.50 -4.69 -18.08
CA ARG A 281 11.29 -5.02 -19.51
C ARG A 281 10.13 -4.24 -20.13
N HIS A 282 9.08 -3.98 -19.36
CA HIS A 282 7.96 -3.15 -19.82
C HIS A 282 8.22 -1.66 -19.69
N GLY A 283 9.42 -1.23 -19.26
CA GLY A 283 9.85 0.17 -19.34
C GLY A 283 9.72 0.94 -18.04
N SER A 284 9.87 0.32 -16.87
CA SER A 284 10.05 1.08 -15.64
C SER A 284 11.41 1.81 -15.63
N VAL A 285 11.44 3.10 -15.33
CA VAL A 285 12.70 3.90 -15.31
C VAL A 285 13.39 3.94 -13.96
N PHE A 286 12.64 3.71 -12.89
CA PHE A 286 13.19 3.42 -11.57
C PHE A 286 12.23 2.53 -10.79
N GLN A 287 12.77 1.81 -9.80
CA GLN A 287 12.01 0.99 -8.89
C GLN A 287 12.54 1.15 -7.47
N ILE A 288 11.62 1.30 -6.51
CA ILE A 288 11.89 1.22 -5.08
C ILE A 288 11.19 -0.04 -4.58
N ILE A 289 11.95 -1.11 -4.38
CA ILE A 289 11.43 -2.45 -4.10
C ILE A 289 12.30 -3.16 -3.06
N ASP A 290 11.69 -4.06 -2.30
CA ASP A 290 12.33 -4.77 -1.20
C ASP A 290 12.89 -6.14 -1.64
N PRO A 291 14.17 -6.50 -1.35
CA PRO A 291 14.72 -7.84 -1.56
C PRO A 291 14.41 -8.86 -0.44
N TRP A 292 13.82 -8.40 0.65
CA TRP A 292 13.69 -9.06 1.95
C TRP A 292 12.25 -9.00 2.47
N LEU A 293 12.07 -9.36 3.75
CA LEU A 293 10.89 -8.95 4.51
C LEU A 293 10.90 -7.43 4.67
N THR A 294 9.73 -6.82 4.81
CA THR A 294 9.60 -5.37 4.97
C THR A 294 8.85 -5.05 6.24
N SER A 295 9.42 -4.19 7.07
CA SER A 295 8.77 -3.68 8.27
C SER A 295 7.70 -2.66 7.88
N TRP A 296 6.70 -2.51 8.73
CA TRP A 296 5.63 -1.53 8.49
C TRP A 296 6.13 -0.09 8.47
N TYR A 297 7.26 0.18 9.14
CA TYR A 297 7.87 1.51 9.21
C TYR A 297 8.35 2.01 7.85
N CYS A 298 8.55 1.12 6.87
CA CYS A 298 8.82 1.50 5.47
C CYS A 298 7.65 2.26 4.82
N ASN A 299 6.41 2.19 5.35
CA ASN A 299 5.31 3.06 4.94
C ASN A 299 5.69 4.53 5.06
N PHE A 300 6.40 4.89 6.13
CA PHE A 300 6.90 6.26 6.30
C PHE A 300 7.94 6.63 5.24
N ALA A 301 8.84 5.71 4.84
CA ALA A 301 9.77 5.98 3.73
C ALA A 301 9.03 6.21 2.40
N VAL A 302 8.01 5.42 2.08
CA VAL A 302 7.23 5.59 0.85
C VAL A 302 6.53 6.96 0.82
N GLU A 303 5.99 7.40 1.96
CA GLU A 303 5.40 8.72 2.13
C GLU A 303 6.44 9.85 1.99
N MET A 304 7.58 9.68 2.66
CA MET A 304 8.67 10.64 2.63
C MET A 304 9.29 10.75 1.24
N PHE A 305 9.32 9.67 0.46
CA PHE A 305 9.72 9.73 -0.93
C PHE A 305 8.84 10.71 -1.72
N ALA A 306 7.51 10.58 -1.63
CA ALA A 306 6.58 11.51 -2.28
C ALA A 306 6.76 12.95 -1.79
N ARG A 307 6.99 13.14 -0.49
CA ARG A 307 7.30 14.45 0.11
C ARG A 307 8.58 15.06 -0.45
N TYR A 308 9.66 14.29 -0.54
CA TYR A 308 10.93 14.79 -1.03
C TYR A 308 10.91 15.07 -2.53
N LEU A 309 10.17 14.29 -3.33
CA LEU A 309 9.86 14.70 -4.70
C LEU A 309 9.16 16.07 -4.73
N ALA A 310 8.17 16.29 -3.86
CA ALA A 310 7.45 17.56 -3.77
C ALA A 310 8.34 18.75 -3.34
N LEU A 311 9.41 18.48 -2.59
CA LEU A 311 10.47 19.45 -2.25
C LEU A 311 11.50 19.66 -3.37
N GLY A 312 11.38 18.99 -4.52
CA GLY A 312 12.20 19.22 -5.71
C GLY A 312 13.48 18.39 -5.79
N TYR A 313 13.59 17.37 -4.95
CA TYR A 313 14.72 16.43 -4.98
C TYR A 313 14.62 15.48 -6.19
N THR A 314 15.78 14.99 -6.63
CA THR A 314 15.85 13.84 -7.57
C THR A 314 15.31 12.57 -6.91
N ALA A 315 15.00 11.55 -7.70
CA ALA A 315 14.51 10.27 -7.20
C ALA A 315 15.51 9.61 -6.24
N GLY A 316 16.81 9.66 -6.53
CA GLY A 316 17.85 9.13 -5.64
C GLY A 316 17.97 9.92 -4.33
N GLU A 317 17.98 11.25 -4.38
CA GLU A 317 18.00 12.09 -3.16
C GLU A 317 16.73 11.91 -2.33
N ALA A 318 15.56 11.79 -2.97
CA ALA A 318 14.29 11.56 -2.29
C ALA A 318 14.27 10.20 -1.60
N TYR A 319 14.74 9.14 -2.26
CA TYR A 319 14.91 7.81 -1.67
C TYR A 319 15.87 7.86 -0.48
N GLU A 320 17.06 8.45 -0.67
CA GLU A 320 18.09 8.51 0.36
C GLU A 320 17.60 9.25 1.62
N LYS A 321 16.92 10.39 1.44
CA LYS A 321 16.35 11.15 2.55
C LYS A 321 15.17 10.44 3.20
N ALA A 322 14.32 9.78 2.43
CA ALA A 322 13.21 8.99 2.96
C ALA A 322 13.72 7.85 3.86
N MET A 323 14.70 7.09 3.39
CA MET A 323 15.25 5.95 4.12
C MET A 323 16.00 6.36 5.39
N ARG A 324 16.54 7.58 5.47
CA ARG A 324 17.17 8.09 6.70
C ARG A 324 16.22 8.19 7.90
N HIS A 325 14.91 8.27 7.67
CA HIS A 325 13.91 8.31 8.73
C HIS A 325 13.58 6.92 9.30
N VAL A 326 13.77 5.86 8.51
CA VAL A 326 13.38 4.51 8.92
C VAL A 326 14.44 3.92 9.85
N GLY A 327 13.97 3.26 10.89
CA GLY A 327 14.76 2.53 11.87
C GLY A 327 13.91 2.17 13.08
N ILE A 328 14.21 1.05 13.73
CA ILE A 328 13.57 0.67 14.99
C ILE A 328 14.49 1.00 16.16
N CYS A 329 13.96 1.73 17.14
CA CYS A 329 14.57 1.84 18.46
C CYS A 329 14.12 0.63 19.29
N TYR A 330 14.97 -0.39 19.39
CA TYR A 330 14.67 -1.56 20.22
C TYR A 330 14.80 -1.24 21.72
N LEU A 331 14.48 -2.21 22.58
CA LEU A 331 14.59 -2.14 24.05
C LEU A 331 15.95 -1.61 24.57
N THR A 332 16.99 -1.62 23.73
CA THR A 332 18.33 -1.09 24.01
C THR A 332 18.44 0.43 23.90
N LYS A 333 17.43 1.13 23.38
CA LYS A 333 17.45 2.58 23.06
C LYS A 333 18.48 2.96 22.00
N GLU A 334 18.93 2.01 21.20
CA GLU A 334 19.88 2.21 20.11
C GLU A 334 19.20 1.90 18.77
N TRP A 335 19.52 2.71 17.75
CA TRP A 335 19.03 2.54 16.39
C TRP A 335 19.95 1.59 15.62
N TRP A 336 19.38 0.53 15.05
CA TRP A 336 20.10 -0.33 14.13
C TRP A 336 19.30 -0.50 12.85
N TRP A 337 20.01 -0.76 11.77
CA TRP A 337 19.43 -1.01 10.46
C TRP A 337 19.06 -2.48 10.38
N ASP A 338 17.76 -2.79 10.38
CA ASP A 338 17.29 -4.17 10.22
C ASP A 338 17.31 -4.55 8.73
N ILE A 339 17.55 -5.82 8.41
CA ILE A 339 17.37 -6.38 7.07
C ILE A 339 15.94 -6.10 6.57
N CYS A 340 14.98 -6.06 7.50
CA CYS A 340 13.58 -5.79 7.18
C CYS A 340 13.27 -4.33 6.79
N GLU A 341 14.28 -3.45 6.79
CA GLU A 341 14.13 -2.02 6.48
C GLU A 341 14.98 -1.61 5.27
N ASN A 342 15.47 -2.60 4.51
CA ASN A 342 16.45 -2.42 3.44
C ASN A 342 15.80 -2.45 2.05
N VAL A 343 14.83 -1.57 1.85
CA VAL A 343 14.23 -1.29 0.54
C VAL A 343 15.29 -0.68 -0.37
N CYS A 344 15.41 -1.17 -1.59
CA CYS A 344 16.48 -0.78 -2.51
C CYS A 344 15.96 0.10 -3.65
N TYR A 345 16.78 1.07 -4.06
CA TYR A 345 16.55 1.89 -5.24
C TYR A 345 17.28 1.31 -6.45
N PHE A 346 16.56 1.06 -7.53
CA PHE A 346 17.07 0.62 -8.83
C PHE A 346 16.70 1.67 -9.88
N GLY A 347 17.68 2.38 -10.44
CA GLY A 347 17.44 3.43 -11.43
C GLY A 347 18.58 4.45 -11.46
N ASP A 348 18.40 5.52 -12.23
CA ASP A 348 19.33 6.66 -12.21
C ASP A 348 19.06 7.53 -10.95
N PRO A 349 19.98 7.58 -9.97
CA PRO A 349 19.77 8.38 -8.77
C PRO A 349 19.64 9.88 -9.06
N CYS A 350 20.14 10.35 -10.20
CA CYS A 350 20.02 11.75 -10.63
C CYS A 350 18.72 12.04 -11.38
N LEU A 351 17.85 11.04 -11.59
CA LEU A 351 16.59 11.21 -12.30
C LEU A 351 15.70 12.24 -11.58
N ARG A 352 15.36 13.30 -12.30
CA ARG A 352 14.32 14.25 -11.90
C ARG A 352 13.00 13.79 -12.50
N VAL A 353 12.12 13.22 -11.69
CA VAL A 353 10.79 12.79 -12.15
C VAL A 353 10.03 14.01 -12.69
N TRP A 354 9.52 13.91 -13.91
CA TRP A 354 8.79 15.00 -14.55
C TRP A 354 7.55 15.34 -13.75
N SER A 355 7.36 16.61 -13.38
CA SER A 355 6.14 17.11 -12.75
C SER A 355 5.83 18.52 -13.25
N PRO A 356 4.58 18.98 -13.18
CA PRO A 356 4.26 20.38 -13.45
C PRO A 356 5.05 21.39 -12.62
N ALA A 357 5.39 21.04 -11.36
CA ALA A 357 6.19 21.89 -10.48
C ALA A 357 7.69 21.92 -10.84
N TYR A 358 8.21 20.82 -11.40
CA TYR A 358 9.63 20.66 -11.77
C TYR A 358 9.76 20.11 -13.19
N ALA A 359 9.14 20.80 -14.14
CA ALA A 359 9.08 20.36 -15.53
C ALA A 359 10.46 20.47 -16.20
N TRP A 360 10.70 19.57 -17.14
CA TRP A 360 11.82 19.61 -18.07
C TRP A 360 11.30 19.41 -19.50
N GLU A 361 12.10 19.80 -20.49
CA GLU A 361 11.70 19.77 -21.90
C GLU A 361 11.46 18.35 -22.39
N GLU A 362 10.43 18.15 -23.21
CA GLU A 362 10.13 16.85 -23.80
C GLU A 362 11.39 16.27 -24.47
N PRO A 363 11.79 15.03 -24.14
CA PRO A 363 13.02 14.48 -24.66
C PRO A 363 12.82 14.19 -26.14
N MET A 364 13.83 14.47 -26.96
CA MET A 364 13.77 14.10 -28.38
C MET A 364 13.66 12.58 -28.49
N ALA A 365 12.59 12.10 -29.12
CA ALA A 365 12.46 10.69 -29.46
C ALA A 365 13.65 10.28 -30.32
N MET A 366 14.38 9.26 -29.88
CA MET A 366 15.43 8.66 -30.69
C MET A 366 14.77 7.71 -31.69
N GLU A 367 15.10 7.87 -32.97
CA GLU A 367 14.68 6.91 -33.99
C GLU A 367 15.21 5.50 -33.66
N PRO A 368 14.41 4.44 -33.89
CA PRO A 368 14.86 3.06 -33.78
C PRO A 368 16.16 2.85 -34.58
N GLY A 369 17.14 2.17 -33.99
CA GLY A 369 18.49 2.14 -34.55
C GLY A 369 19.52 1.49 -33.64
N ILE A 370 20.81 1.69 -33.97
CA ILE A 370 21.91 1.17 -33.15
C ILE A 370 22.30 2.23 -32.12
N ILE A 371 21.89 2.06 -30.87
CA ILE A 371 22.38 2.87 -29.74
C ILE A 371 23.41 2.03 -28.98
N GLY A 372 24.65 2.52 -28.87
CA GLY A 372 25.68 1.84 -28.08
C GLY A 372 25.97 0.39 -28.50
N MET A 373 25.84 0.07 -29.80
CA MET A 373 25.94 -1.27 -30.39
C MET A 373 24.74 -2.21 -30.16
N HIS A 374 23.64 -1.73 -29.59
CA HIS A 374 22.40 -2.49 -29.44
C HIS A 374 21.36 -2.02 -30.46
N VAL A 375 20.71 -2.97 -31.13
CA VAL A 375 19.57 -2.70 -32.01
C VAL A 375 18.34 -2.48 -31.12
N ILE A 376 17.73 -1.32 -31.25
CA ILE A 376 16.49 -0.92 -30.54
C ILE A 376 15.37 -0.80 -31.55
#